data_AF-A0A2S2N9X7-F1
#
_entry.id   AF-A0A2S2N9X7-F1
#
_cell.length_a   1.000
_cell.length_b   1.000
_cell.length_c   1.000
_cell.angle_alpha   90.00
_cell.angle_beta   90.00
_cell.angle_gamma   90.00
#
_symmetry.space_group_name_H-M   'P 1'
#
loop_
_entity.id
_entity.type
_entity.pdbx_description
1 polymer ?
#
loop_
_entity_poly.entity_id
_entity_poly.type
_entity_poly.pdbx_seq_one_letter_code
_entity_poly.pdbx_strand_id
1 'polypeptide(L)'
;MPRGKWTNHKGRSRRFTNPEELEEQRKREEQERSWKRNNRGDDESSSEEEKPATKGDKSNSEDESESESESEDESDDNKKGVAGLIQIENPNRRQLKAKKLATLNETLDTAEPAQLSRREREEVERQRKKLHYQKLQAEGKTDEARADLARLAIIKQQRAEAAKKREDEKKEKEMAKIQKSAEMQKALGK
;
A
#
# COMPACT_ATOMS: atom_id res chain seq x y z
N MET A 1 37.68 -13.67 20.47
CA MET A 1 36.24 -13.87 20.16
C MET A 1 36.04 -13.66 18.68
N PRO A 2 35.55 -14.65 17.90
CA PRO A 2 35.48 -14.52 16.46
C PRO A 2 34.31 -13.60 16.07
N ARG A 3 34.63 -12.45 15.48
CA ARG A 3 33.67 -11.54 14.85
C ARG A 3 33.48 -11.97 13.40
N GLY A 4 32.51 -12.86 13.16
CA GLY A 4 32.11 -13.25 11.81
C GLY A 4 31.52 -12.06 11.06
N LYS A 5 32.06 -11.77 9.88
CA LYS A 5 31.63 -10.67 8.98
C LYS A 5 30.26 -10.91 8.33
N TRP A 6 29.70 -12.11 8.50
CA TRP A 6 28.48 -12.56 7.85
C TRP A 6 27.51 -13.12 8.89
N THR A 7 26.27 -12.65 8.85
CA THR A 7 25.19 -13.15 9.71
C THR A 7 24.76 -14.52 9.20
N ASN A 8 24.96 -15.57 10.00
CA ASN A 8 24.47 -16.91 9.70
C ASN A 8 22.93 -16.92 9.81
N HIS A 9 22.25 -17.06 8.68
CA HIS A 9 20.79 -17.14 8.60
C HIS A 9 20.23 -18.56 8.81
N LYS A 10 21.11 -19.56 8.95
CA LYS A 10 20.74 -20.96 9.11
C LYS A 10 20.07 -21.16 10.48
N GLY A 11 18.80 -21.58 10.46
CA GLY A 11 17.98 -21.78 11.67
C GLY A 11 17.13 -20.58 12.10
N ARG A 12 17.20 -19.43 11.40
CA ARG A 12 16.31 -18.30 11.68
C ARG A 12 14.96 -18.53 11.00
N SER A 13 13.85 -18.29 11.72
CA SER A 13 12.50 -18.39 11.17
C SER A 13 12.40 -17.56 9.88
N ARG A 14 11.98 -18.17 8.77
CA ARG A 14 11.72 -17.46 7.52
C ARG A 14 10.57 -16.48 7.78
N ARG A 15 10.86 -15.19 7.71
CA ARG A 15 9.83 -14.15 7.71
C ARG A 15 9.58 -13.80 6.25
N PHE A 16 8.38 -14.08 5.77
CA PHE A 16 7.92 -13.51 4.51
C PHE A 16 7.53 -12.07 4.80
N THR A 17 8.10 -11.12 4.07
CA THR A 17 7.69 -9.71 4.17
C THR A 17 6.26 -9.62 3.69
N ASN A 18 5.39 -9.03 4.52
CA ASN A 18 4.00 -8.81 4.14
C ASN A 18 3.92 -7.78 3.00
N PRO A 19 2.94 -7.87 2.08
CA PRO A 19 2.80 -6.91 0.99
C PRO A 19 2.63 -5.48 1.49
N GLU A 20 1.93 -5.30 2.61
CA GLU A 20 1.76 -4.01 3.29
C GLU A 20 3.10 -3.45 3.83
N GLU A 21 3.97 -4.32 4.34
CA GLU A 21 5.29 -3.94 4.85
C GLU A 21 6.23 -3.49 3.72
N LEU A 22 6.11 -4.11 2.53
CA LEU A 22 6.82 -3.68 1.32
C LEU A 22 6.36 -2.31 0.84
N GLU A 23 5.06 -2.03 0.88
CA GLU A 23 4.52 -0.72 0.53
C GLU A 23 4.94 0.38 1.50
N GLU A 24 4.95 0.09 2.80
CA GLU A 24 5.46 1.02 3.81
C GLU A 24 6.95 1.30 3.63
N GLN A 25 7.73 0.28 3.26
CA GLN A 25 9.15 0.44 2.95
C GLN A 25 9.35 1.36 1.75
N ARG A 26 8.58 1.15 0.67
CA ARG A 26 8.60 2.03 -0.52
C ARG A 26 8.19 3.46 -0.18
N LYS A 27 7.11 3.65 0.59
CA LYS A 27 6.68 4.99 1.05
C LYS A 27 7.73 5.68 1.92
N ARG A 28 8.42 4.92 2.77
CA ARG A 28 9.51 5.45 3.60
C ARG A 28 10.70 5.88 2.75
N GLU A 29 11.08 5.08 1.76
CA GLU A 29 12.15 5.43 0.82
C GLU A 29 11.79 6.65 -0.04
N GLU A 30 10.54 6.76 -0.51
CA GLU A 30 10.07 7.94 -1.25
C GLU A 30 10.05 9.21 -0.37
N GLN A 31 9.64 9.08 0.89
CA GLN A 31 9.72 10.18 1.87
C GLN A 31 11.17 10.57 2.15
N GLU A 32 12.08 9.61 2.27
CA GLU A 32 13.50 9.91 2.48
C GLU A 32 14.14 10.54 1.24
N ARG A 33 13.79 10.06 0.04
CA ARG A 33 14.23 10.63 -1.24
C ARG A 33 13.70 12.04 -1.45
N SER A 34 12.42 12.28 -1.15
CA SER A 34 11.82 13.62 -1.22
C SER A 34 12.40 14.54 -0.16
N TRP A 35 12.64 14.05 1.06
CA TRP A 35 13.36 14.80 2.10
C TRP A 35 14.76 15.18 1.63
N LYS A 36 15.51 14.23 1.05
CA LYS A 36 16.85 14.49 0.50
C LYS A 36 16.81 15.49 -0.66
N ARG A 37 15.84 15.38 -1.57
CA ARG A 37 15.64 16.33 -2.68
C ARG A 37 15.28 17.73 -2.19
N ASN A 38 14.50 17.84 -1.11
CA ASN A 38 14.04 19.12 -0.59
C ASN A 38 15.06 19.78 0.36
N ASN A 39 15.85 18.99 1.12
CA ASN A 39 16.85 19.50 2.07
C ASN A 39 18.26 19.60 1.49
N ARG A 40 18.58 18.83 0.44
CA ARG A 40 19.88 18.86 -0.23
C ARG A 40 19.63 19.43 -1.61
N GLY A 41 19.80 20.75 -1.71
CA GLY A 41 19.81 21.44 -2.99
C GLY A 41 20.77 20.71 -3.92
N ASP A 42 20.22 20.28 -5.05
CA ASP A 42 20.87 19.86 -6.29
C ASP A 42 22.41 19.80 -6.21
N ASP A 43 22.95 18.59 -6.01
CA ASP A 43 24.30 18.26 -6.46
C ASP A 43 24.30 16.83 -6.99
N GLU A 44 24.52 16.77 -8.28
CA GLU A 44 24.95 15.63 -9.10
C GLU A 44 23.89 14.66 -9.66
N SER A 45 23.42 15.05 -10.85
CA SER A 45 23.11 14.18 -11.98
C SER A 45 24.14 13.04 -12.14
N SER A 46 23.67 11.78 -12.01
CA SER A 46 24.23 10.65 -12.74
C SER A 46 23.10 9.78 -13.27
N SER A 47 22.70 10.09 -14.50
CA SER A 47 22.41 9.13 -15.59
C SER A 47 21.93 7.74 -15.19
N GLU A 48 20.69 7.38 -15.53
CA GLU A 48 20.42 6.35 -16.55
C GLU A 48 18.90 6.13 -16.70
N GLU A 49 18.39 6.54 -17.85
CA GLU A 49 17.17 6.05 -18.48
C GLU A 49 17.29 4.53 -18.75
N GLU A 50 16.15 3.83 -18.64
CA GLU A 50 15.67 2.78 -19.54
C GLU A 50 16.72 1.94 -20.31
N LYS A 51 16.82 0.62 -20.04
CA LYS A 51 16.74 -0.45 -21.07
C LYS A 51 16.43 -1.85 -20.48
N PRO A 52 15.57 -2.66 -21.14
CA PRO A 52 15.31 -4.06 -20.81
C PRO A 52 16.37 -4.97 -21.45
N ALA A 53 17.06 -5.78 -20.64
CA ALA A 53 18.02 -6.75 -21.13
C ALA A 53 17.37 -8.15 -21.25
N THR A 54 16.93 -8.48 -22.47
CA THR A 54 16.78 -9.86 -22.92
C THR A 54 18.15 -10.45 -23.21
N LYS A 55 18.57 -11.48 -22.47
CA LYS A 55 19.53 -12.47 -22.99
C LYS A 55 19.47 -13.73 -22.16
N GLY A 56 18.96 -14.79 -22.78
CA GLY A 56 19.11 -16.13 -22.29
C GLY A 56 20.57 -16.54 -22.29
N ASP A 57 20.95 -17.32 -21.29
CA ASP A 57 21.93 -18.37 -21.50
C ASP A 57 21.48 -19.63 -20.75
N LYS A 58 21.56 -20.73 -21.49
CA LYS A 58 21.22 -22.07 -21.07
C LYS A 58 22.32 -22.57 -20.14
N SER A 59 21.97 -23.04 -18.95
CA SER A 59 22.71 -24.17 -18.39
C SER A 59 21.73 -25.17 -17.79
N ASN A 60 21.82 -26.35 -18.36
CA ASN A 60 21.11 -27.57 -18.06
C ASN A 60 21.61 -28.08 -16.70
N SER A 61 20.72 -28.36 -15.76
CA SER A 61 20.99 -29.26 -14.65
C SER A 61 19.70 -30.01 -14.35
N GLU A 62 19.62 -31.20 -14.93
CA GLU A 62 18.75 -32.28 -14.49
C GLU A 62 19.06 -32.55 -13.01
N ASP A 63 18.06 -32.46 -12.14
CA ASP A 63 18.03 -33.18 -10.87
C ASP A 63 16.56 -33.48 -10.54
N GLU A 64 16.21 -34.72 -10.84
CA GLU A 64 15.05 -35.44 -10.36
C GLU A 64 15.01 -35.39 -8.82
N SER A 65 13.99 -34.74 -8.26
CA SER A 65 13.61 -34.99 -6.87
C SER A 65 12.09 -34.86 -6.74
N GLU A 66 11.44 -35.97 -7.08
CA GLU A 66 10.27 -36.49 -6.38
C GLU A 66 10.25 -36.04 -4.89
N SER A 67 9.24 -35.25 -4.52
CA SER A 67 8.81 -35.11 -3.14
C SER A 67 7.33 -34.74 -3.12
N GLU A 68 6.53 -35.78 -3.26
CA GLU A 68 5.17 -35.90 -2.74
C GLU A 68 5.08 -35.46 -1.26
N SER A 69 3.83 -35.25 -0.80
CA SER A 69 3.36 -35.08 0.59
C SER A 69 3.40 -33.66 1.20
N GLU A 70 2.34 -33.07 1.79
CA GLU A 70 0.99 -33.53 2.16
C GLU A 70 0.03 -32.35 2.40
N SER A 71 -1.25 -32.54 2.09
CA SER A 71 -2.32 -32.55 3.11
C SER A 71 -3.67 -32.69 2.39
N GLU A 72 -3.90 -33.86 1.80
CA GLU A 72 -5.20 -34.23 1.25
C GLU A 72 -5.85 -35.24 2.19
N ASP A 73 -7.04 -34.87 2.65
CA ASP A 73 -7.92 -35.62 3.52
C ASP A 73 -7.98 -37.10 3.11
N GLU A 74 -7.58 -37.99 4.02
CA GLU A 74 -7.56 -39.44 3.83
C GLU A 74 -8.97 -39.97 3.53
N SER A 75 -9.33 -39.91 2.26
CA SER A 75 -10.16 -40.93 1.63
C SER A 75 -9.34 -42.21 1.63
N ASP A 76 -9.95 -43.33 2.02
CA ASP A 76 -9.28 -44.64 2.16
C ASP A 76 -8.56 -45.13 0.88
N ASP A 77 -8.73 -44.44 -0.24
CA ASP A 77 -8.13 -44.72 -1.55
C ASP A 77 -6.66 -44.27 -1.69
N ASN A 78 -6.15 -43.35 -0.86
CA ASN A 78 -4.78 -42.81 -0.99
C ASN A 78 -3.73 -43.45 -0.07
N LYS A 79 -4.10 -44.48 0.70
CA LYS A 79 -3.17 -45.16 1.62
C LYS A 79 -2.25 -46.10 0.84
N LYS A 80 -1.00 -45.67 0.62
CA LYS A 80 0.03 -46.47 -0.06
C LYS A 80 0.49 -47.64 0.84
N GLY A 81 0.46 -48.87 0.32
CA GLY A 81 1.02 -50.06 0.98
C GLY A 81 0.12 -50.70 2.06
N VAL A 82 0.73 -51.36 3.06
CA VAL A 82 0.03 -52.16 4.10
C VAL A 82 -0.84 -51.30 5.04
N ALA A 83 -0.61 -49.99 5.07
CA ALA A 83 -1.36 -49.04 5.90
C ALA A 83 -2.87 -48.98 5.57
N GLY A 84 -3.26 -49.27 4.33
CA GLY A 84 -4.67 -49.36 3.93
C GLY A 84 -5.38 -50.64 4.41
N LEU A 85 -4.61 -51.66 4.79
CA LEU A 85 -5.14 -52.96 5.23
C LEU A 85 -5.48 -52.98 6.73
N ILE A 86 -4.92 -52.05 7.50
CA ILE A 86 -5.12 -51.95 8.96
C ILE A 86 -6.29 -51.00 9.23
N GLN A 87 -7.35 -51.54 9.84
CA GLN A 87 -8.51 -50.76 10.24
C GLN A 87 -8.15 -49.89 11.46
N ILE A 88 -8.15 -48.57 11.28
CA ILE A 88 -7.85 -47.61 12.35
C ILE A 88 -9.14 -47.34 13.15
N GLU A 89 -9.39 -48.15 14.18
CA GLU A 89 -10.49 -47.97 15.15
C GLU A 89 -10.11 -46.99 16.26
N ASN A 90 -9.69 -45.77 15.91
CA ASN A 90 -9.45 -44.74 16.90
C ASN A 90 -10.77 -44.03 17.23
N PRO A 91 -11.35 -44.19 18.45
CA PRO A 91 -12.63 -43.60 18.81
C PRO A 91 -12.60 -42.06 18.84
N ASN A 92 -11.43 -41.45 18.90
CA ASN A 92 -11.24 -40.00 18.80
C ASN A 92 -11.00 -39.52 17.36
N ARG A 93 -10.92 -40.42 16.37
CA ARG A 93 -10.74 -40.05 14.95
C ARG A 93 -12.05 -39.48 14.42
N ARG A 94 -12.06 -38.16 14.23
CA ARG A 94 -13.19 -37.44 13.64
C ARG A 94 -13.28 -37.78 12.16
N GLN A 95 -14.32 -38.53 11.76
CA GLN A 95 -14.62 -38.78 10.35
C GLN A 95 -15.32 -37.55 9.75
N LEU A 96 -14.69 -36.89 8.78
CA LEU A 96 -15.31 -35.81 8.02
C LEU A 96 -16.18 -36.43 6.92
N LYS A 97 -17.50 -36.28 7.04
CA LYS A 97 -18.44 -36.66 5.97
C LYS A 97 -18.59 -35.47 5.02
N ALA A 98 -18.26 -35.65 3.74
CA ALA A 98 -18.46 -34.62 2.73
C ALA A 98 -19.95 -34.26 2.63
N LYS A 99 -20.31 -33.04 3.01
CA LYS A 99 -21.66 -32.48 2.84
C LYS A 99 -21.70 -31.62 1.58
N LYS A 100 -22.83 -31.62 0.87
CA LYS A 100 -23.02 -30.81 -0.33
C LYS A 100 -23.03 -29.32 0.03
N LEU A 101 -22.32 -28.50 -0.73
CA LEU A 101 -22.20 -27.06 -0.48
C LEU A 101 -23.55 -26.34 -0.34
N ALA A 102 -24.57 -26.74 -1.12
CA ALA A 102 -25.93 -26.20 -1.03
C ALA A 102 -26.55 -26.37 0.36
N THR A 103 -26.35 -27.54 0.97
CA THR A 103 -26.87 -27.83 2.33
C THR A 103 -26.13 -27.07 3.42
N LEU A 104 -24.85 -26.71 3.19
CA LEU A 104 -24.09 -25.89 4.14
C LEU A 104 -24.54 -24.42 4.11
N ASN A 105 -24.79 -23.88 2.92
CA ASN A 105 -25.25 -22.50 2.77
C ASN A 105 -26.65 -22.29 3.37
N GLU A 106 -27.61 -23.20 3.12
CA GLU A 106 -28.94 -23.14 3.74
C GLU A 106 -28.88 -23.18 5.26
N THR A 107 -27.96 -23.96 5.84
CA THR A 107 -27.76 -23.99 7.30
C THR A 107 -27.10 -22.74 7.85
N LEU A 108 -26.27 -22.04 7.07
CA LEU A 108 -25.64 -20.78 7.47
C LEU A 108 -26.62 -19.60 7.38
N ASP A 109 -27.53 -19.62 6.41
CA ASP A 109 -28.56 -18.58 6.23
C ASP A 109 -29.69 -18.69 7.27
N THR A 110 -29.92 -19.89 7.82
CA THR A 110 -30.93 -20.15 8.85
C THR A 110 -30.38 -20.18 10.28
N ALA A 111 -29.05 -20.28 10.45
CA ALA A 111 -28.42 -20.20 11.76
C ALA A 111 -28.31 -18.74 12.22
N GLU A 112 -28.71 -18.45 13.46
CA GLU A 112 -28.41 -17.17 14.08
C GLU A 112 -26.90 -16.91 14.04
N PRO A 113 -26.47 -15.67 13.73
CA PRO A 113 -25.05 -15.36 13.63
C PRO A 113 -24.38 -15.78 14.93
N ALA A 114 -23.37 -16.64 14.82
CA ALA A 114 -22.62 -17.14 15.96
C ALA A 114 -22.25 -15.95 16.85
N GLN A 115 -22.72 -15.99 18.09
CA GLN A 115 -22.52 -14.91 19.04
C GLN A 115 -21.01 -14.76 19.27
N LEU A 116 -20.41 -13.80 18.56
CA LEU A 116 -18.97 -13.50 18.66
C LEU A 116 -18.59 -13.41 20.12
N SER A 117 -17.45 -14.02 20.47
CA SER A 117 -16.91 -13.97 21.82
C SER A 117 -16.80 -12.51 22.26
N ARG A 118 -16.94 -12.24 23.56
CA ARG A 118 -16.86 -10.86 24.10
C ARG A 118 -15.60 -10.13 23.60
N ARG A 119 -14.48 -10.85 23.47
CA ARG A 119 -13.22 -10.33 22.91
C ARG A 119 -13.35 -9.95 21.44
N GLU A 120 -13.98 -10.80 20.64
CA GLU A 120 -14.18 -10.57 19.20
C GLU A 120 -15.13 -9.39 18.96
N ARG A 121 -16.17 -9.23 19.77
CA ARG A 121 -17.08 -8.06 19.69
C ARG A 121 -16.35 -6.76 19.96
N GLU A 122 -15.55 -6.70 21.03
CA GLU A 122 -14.77 -5.52 21.36
C GLU A 122 -13.71 -5.20 20.29
N GLU A 123 -13.12 -6.21 19.66
CA GLU A 123 -12.15 -6.03 18.58
C GLU A 123 -12.83 -5.51 17.29
N VAL A 124 -13.98 -6.07 16.91
CA VAL A 124 -14.78 -5.58 15.78
C VAL A 124 -15.25 -4.15 16.02
N GLU A 125 -15.69 -3.81 17.23
CA GLU A 125 -16.05 -2.43 17.57
C GLU A 125 -14.86 -1.48 17.52
N ARG A 126 -13.68 -1.91 18.01
CA ARG A 126 -12.45 -1.12 17.93
C ARG A 126 -12.07 -0.86 16.47
N GLN A 127 -12.17 -1.86 15.61
CA GLN A 127 -11.92 -1.70 14.18
C GLN A 127 -12.95 -0.74 13.55
N ARG A 128 -14.24 -0.92 13.83
CA ARG A 128 -15.31 -0.01 13.35
C ARG A 128 -15.08 1.44 13.77
N LYS A 129 -14.70 1.68 15.03
CA LYS A 129 -14.38 3.03 15.54
C LYS A 129 -13.18 3.64 14.83
N LYS A 130 -12.12 2.87 14.59
CA LYS A 130 -10.96 3.32 13.82
C LYS A 130 -11.34 3.70 12.39
N LEU A 131 -12.09 2.85 11.70
CA LEU A 131 -12.56 3.11 10.34
C LEU A 131 -13.47 4.34 10.30
N HIS A 132 -14.36 4.49 11.27
CA HIS A 132 -15.22 5.67 11.37
C HIS A 132 -14.40 6.95 11.60
N TYR A 133 -13.40 6.91 12.48
CA TYR A 133 -12.49 8.04 12.70
C TYR A 133 -11.74 8.41 11.42
N GLN A 134 -11.17 7.42 10.72
CA GLN A 134 -10.49 7.64 9.44
C GLN A 134 -11.43 8.22 8.38
N LYS A 135 -12.69 7.75 8.34
CA LYS A 135 -13.71 8.29 7.45
C LYS A 135 -14.01 9.76 7.77
N LEU A 136 -14.20 10.10 9.05
CA LEU A 136 -14.41 11.49 9.47
C LEU A 136 -13.20 12.39 9.17
N GLN A 137 -11.98 11.87 9.32
CA GLN A 137 -10.75 12.58 8.95
C GLN A 137 -10.73 12.86 7.45
N ALA A 138 -11.04 11.85 6.63
CA ALA A 138 -11.10 11.98 5.17
C ALA A 138 -12.19 12.96 4.72
N GLU A 139 -13.33 12.97 5.42
CA GLU A 139 -14.42 13.93 5.21
C GLU A 139 -14.09 15.35 5.70
N GLY A 140 -12.97 15.55 6.40
CA GLY A 140 -12.59 16.87 6.93
C GLY A 140 -13.38 17.28 8.17
N LYS A 141 -14.03 16.33 8.86
CA LYS A 141 -14.93 16.63 9.99
C LYS A 141 -14.25 16.61 11.35
N THR A 142 -13.08 15.99 11.46
CA THR A 142 -12.26 16.04 12.68
C THR A 142 -11.58 17.41 12.82
N ASP A 143 -11.27 17.82 14.04
CA ASP A 143 -10.69 19.14 14.29
C ASP A 143 -9.30 19.29 13.62
N GLU A 144 -8.52 18.22 13.55
CA GLU A 144 -7.26 18.15 12.82
C GLU A 144 -7.46 18.42 11.32
N ALA A 145 -8.37 17.70 10.67
CA ALA A 145 -8.61 17.86 9.24
C ALA A 145 -9.23 19.23 8.91
N ARG A 146 -10.07 19.78 9.80
CA ARG A 146 -10.57 21.16 9.67
C ARG A 146 -9.43 22.17 9.74
N ALA A 147 -8.49 22.01 10.67
CA ALA A 147 -7.33 22.89 10.79
C ALA A 147 -6.44 22.83 9.54
N ASP A 148 -6.21 21.63 9.00
CA ASP A 148 -5.45 21.46 7.76
C ASP A 148 -6.16 22.09 6.56
N LEU A 149 -7.48 21.91 6.43
CA LEU A 149 -8.27 22.57 5.40
C LEU A 149 -8.25 24.10 5.54
N ALA A 150 -8.34 24.62 6.76
CA ALA A 150 -8.24 26.06 7.02
C ALA A 150 -6.85 26.60 6.63
N ARG A 151 -5.78 25.87 6.97
CA ARG A 151 -4.42 26.22 6.56
C ARG A 151 -4.27 26.24 5.04
N LEU A 152 -4.81 25.23 4.35
CA LEU A 152 -4.81 25.19 2.89
C LEU A 152 -5.63 26.34 2.28
N ALA A 153 -6.75 26.71 2.90
CA ALA A 153 -7.58 27.84 2.46
C ALA A 153 -6.81 29.17 2.54
N ILE A 154 -6.07 29.42 3.64
CA ILE A 154 -5.21 30.59 3.79
C ILE A 154 -4.15 30.64 2.69
N ILE A 155 -3.48 29.52 2.39
CA ILE A 155 -2.48 29.46 1.32
C ILE A 155 -3.11 29.73 -0.05
N LYS A 156 -4.30 29.17 -0.32
CA LYS A 156 -5.04 29.43 -1.56
C LYS A 156 -5.41 30.91 -1.68
N GLN A 157 -5.87 31.55 -0.60
CA GLN A 157 -6.16 32.98 -0.56
C GLN A 157 -4.92 33.82 -0.85
N GLN A 158 -3.80 33.56 -0.15
CA GLN A 158 -2.54 34.26 -0.39
C GLN A 158 -2.04 34.11 -1.84
N ARG A 159 -2.17 32.92 -2.43
CA ARG A 159 -1.81 32.69 -3.84
C ARG A 159 -2.72 33.46 -4.79
N ALA A 160 -4.03 33.46 -4.54
CA ALA A 160 -4.98 34.19 -5.36
C ALA A 160 -4.78 35.71 -5.26
N GLU A 161 -4.53 36.24 -4.06
CA GLU A 161 -4.22 37.65 -3.83
C GLU A 161 -2.90 38.05 -4.50
N ALA A 162 -1.86 37.22 -4.39
CA ALA A 162 -0.60 37.47 -5.08
C ALA A 162 -0.74 37.43 -6.61
N ALA A 163 -1.57 36.53 -7.15
CA ALA A 163 -1.87 36.49 -8.58
C ALA A 163 -2.61 37.75 -9.03
N LYS A 164 -3.65 38.16 -8.29
CA LYS A 164 -4.40 39.40 -8.55
C LYS A 164 -3.48 40.62 -8.50
N LYS A 165 -2.67 40.78 -7.46
CA LYS A 165 -1.68 41.87 -7.36
C LYS A 165 -0.73 41.91 -8.56
N ARG A 166 -0.23 40.75 -9.02
CA ARG A 166 0.62 40.68 -10.21
C ARG A 166 -0.14 41.05 -11.50
N GLU A 167 -1.40 40.68 -11.63
CA GLU A 167 -2.22 41.07 -12.79
C GLU A 167 -2.52 42.56 -12.81
N ASP A 168 -2.84 43.15 -11.65
CA ASP A 168 -3.12 44.57 -11.52
C ASP A 168 -1.86 45.40 -11.80
N GLU A 169 -0.70 45.02 -11.24
CA GLU A 169 0.58 45.66 -11.56
C GLU A 169 0.95 45.55 -13.05
N LYS A 170 0.60 44.43 -13.71
CA LYS A 170 0.83 44.27 -15.15
C LYS A 170 -0.06 45.21 -15.95
N LYS A 171 -1.35 45.29 -15.61
CA LYS A 171 -2.30 46.21 -16.25
C LYS A 171 -1.90 47.67 -16.06
N GLU A 172 -1.48 48.07 -14.86
CA GLU A 172 -0.99 49.42 -14.59
C GLU A 172 0.27 49.74 -15.41
N LYS A 173 1.21 48.79 -15.50
CA LYS A 173 2.41 48.94 -16.35
C LYS A 173 2.06 49.03 -17.83
N GLU A 174 1.08 48.28 -18.31
CA GLU A 174 0.59 48.36 -19.68
C GLU A 174 -0.12 49.67 -19.97
N MET A 175 -1.02 50.12 -19.09
CA MET A 175 -1.68 51.43 -19.21
C MET A 175 -0.67 52.57 -19.16
N ALA A 176 0.33 52.51 -18.26
CA ALA A 176 1.40 53.50 -18.22
C ALA A 176 2.28 53.47 -19.48
N LYS A 177 2.53 52.29 -20.07
CA LYS A 177 3.23 52.18 -21.37
C LYS A 177 2.40 52.78 -22.50
N ILE A 178 1.09 52.52 -22.54
CA ILE A 178 0.16 53.08 -23.53
C ILE A 178 0.06 54.60 -23.39
N GLN A 179 -0.04 55.11 -22.16
CA GLN A 179 -0.03 56.56 -21.91
C GLN A 179 1.29 57.19 -22.35
N LYS A 180 2.43 56.60 -21.98
CA LYS A 180 3.76 57.08 -22.43
C LYS A 180 3.91 57.02 -23.94
N SER A 181 3.44 55.96 -24.60
CA SER A 181 3.50 55.86 -26.07
C SER A 181 2.59 56.88 -26.74
N ALA A 182 1.39 57.13 -26.19
CA ALA A 182 0.48 58.16 -26.68
C ALA A 182 1.04 59.58 -26.48
N GLU A 183 1.64 59.88 -25.32
CA GLU A 183 2.31 61.15 -25.05
C GLU A 183 3.49 61.38 -26.00
N MET A 184 4.31 60.35 -26.25
CA MET A 184 5.41 60.43 -27.22
C MET A 184 4.90 60.67 -28.64
N GLN A 185 3.84 59.98 -29.08
CA GLN A 185 3.24 60.20 -30.40
C GLN A 185 2.70 61.63 -30.56
N LYS A 186 2.02 62.14 -29.52
CA LYS A 186 1.53 63.52 -29.49
C LYS A 186 2.67 64.55 -29.54
N ALA A 187 3.78 64.29 -28.84
CA ALA A 187 4.97 65.17 -28.87
C ALA A 187 5.70 65.16 -30.22
N LEU A 188 5.63 64.04 -30.95
CA LEU A 188 6.19 63.89 -32.31
C LEU A 188 5.32 64.53 -33.41
N GLY A 189 4.19 65.16 -33.07
CA GLY A 189 3.39 65.96 -33.98
C GLY A 189 2.68 65.18 -35.09
N LYS A 190 2.42 63.88 -34.88
CA LYS A 190 1.54 63.06 -35.72
C LYS A 190 0.13 62.97 -35.14
#